data_AF-A0A7C3RE70-F1
#
_entry.id   AF-A0A7C3RE70-F1
#
_cell.length_a   1.000
_cell.length_b   1.000
_cell.length_c   1.000
_cell.angle_alpha   90.00
_cell.angle_beta   90.00
_cell.angle_gamma   90.00
#
_symmetry.space_group_name_H-M   'P 1'
#
loop_
_entity.id
_entity.type
_entity.pdbx_description
1 polymer ?
#
loop_
_entity_poly.entity_id
_entity_poly.type
_entity_poly.pdbx_seq_one_letter_code
_entity_poly.pdbx_strand_id
1 'polypeptide(L)'
;MERKIRDLQLAEKVEKIAEKDVELAERVVKSLEDREARIFGLIALYNLTYNPEYLKSAVEAAETDDDLLLIVERSKIPLPEIAEMISSPYRRDIAYCTILEKTGDMNFSAKISDARLLSASLKRLAVKKIYPENLRIARMIPEPYYRAVALMELAEKENVDLREEIASAIAQVKNFTMRRRLEELLKKKY
;
A
#
# COMPACT_ATOMS: atom_id res chain seq x y z
N MET A 1 -7.87 -28.07 -1.06
CA MET A 1 -8.53 -26.76 -1.22
C MET A 1 -9.33 -26.38 0.02
N GLU A 2 -10.25 -27.22 0.51
CA GLU A 2 -11.03 -26.92 1.73
C GLU A 2 -10.19 -26.65 2.99
N ARG A 3 -9.09 -27.40 3.20
CA ARG A 3 -8.23 -27.21 4.37
C ARG A 3 -7.56 -25.82 4.38
N LYS A 4 -6.97 -25.41 3.25
CA LYS A 4 -6.38 -24.06 3.09
C LYS A 4 -7.40 -22.95 3.41
N ILE A 5 -8.63 -23.09 2.91
CA ILE A 5 -9.69 -22.10 3.17
C ILE A 5 -10.03 -22.03 4.67
N ARG A 6 -10.11 -23.19 5.35
CA ARG A 6 -10.36 -23.24 6.79
C ARG A 6 -9.23 -22.58 7.58
N ASP A 7 -7.98 -22.86 7.23
CA ASP A 7 -6.81 -22.29 7.92
C ASP A 7 -6.77 -20.76 7.78
N LEU A 8 -7.06 -20.22 6.59
CA LEU A 8 -7.17 -18.78 6.39
C LEU A 8 -8.30 -18.14 7.20
N GLN A 9 -9.48 -18.78 7.24
CA GLN A 9 -10.61 -18.32 8.06
C GLN A 9 -10.30 -18.34 9.56
N LEU A 10 -9.49 -19.28 10.02
CA LEU A 10 -9.02 -19.32 11.40
C LEU A 10 -7.99 -18.21 11.66
N ALA A 11 -7.06 -18.00 10.74
CA ALA A 11 -6.06 -16.93 10.83
C ALA A 11 -6.71 -15.54 10.90
N GLU A 12 -7.79 -15.29 10.15
CA GLU A 12 -8.59 -14.05 10.25
C GLU A 12 -9.21 -13.81 11.63
N LYS A 13 -9.43 -14.88 12.41
CA LYS A 13 -9.97 -14.79 13.77
C LYS A 13 -8.89 -14.65 14.83
N VAL A 14 -7.62 -14.88 14.50
CA VAL A 14 -6.51 -14.87 15.47
C VAL A 14 -6.45 -13.54 16.22
N GLU A 15 -6.60 -12.40 15.55
CA GLU A 15 -6.58 -11.09 16.22
C GLU A 15 -7.65 -11.00 17.32
N LYS A 16 -8.90 -11.39 17.01
CA LYS A 16 -10.01 -11.38 17.98
C LYS A 16 -9.86 -12.40 19.12
N ILE A 17 -9.19 -13.52 18.86
CA ILE A 17 -8.88 -14.50 19.90
C ILE A 17 -7.79 -13.92 20.80
N ALA A 18 -6.75 -13.34 20.22
CA ALA A 18 -5.60 -12.80 20.92
C ALA A 18 -5.96 -11.60 21.82
N GLU A 19 -6.96 -10.79 21.42
CA GLU A 19 -7.53 -9.71 22.27
C GLU A 19 -8.07 -10.23 23.60
N LYS A 20 -8.48 -11.51 23.67
CA LYS A 20 -9.04 -12.14 24.88
C LYS A 20 -8.05 -13.08 25.56
N ASP A 21 -7.31 -13.83 24.76
CA ASP A 21 -6.39 -14.88 25.20
C ASP A 21 -5.30 -15.09 24.14
N VAL A 22 -4.14 -14.48 24.39
CA VAL A 22 -2.96 -14.55 23.51
C VAL A 22 -2.40 -15.98 23.44
N GLU A 23 -2.41 -16.72 24.55
CA GLU A 23 -1.88 -18.09 24.58
C GLU A 23 -2.74 -19.06 23.76
N LEU A 24 -4.07 -18.89 23.81
CA LEU A 24 -4.98 -19.63 22.94
C LEU A 24 -4.75 -19.26 21.47
N ALA A 25 -4.61 -17.98 21.15
CA ALA A 25 -4.34 -17.54 19.80
C ALA A 25 -3.02 -18.10 19.26
N GLU A 26 -1.97 -18.13 20.07
CA GLU A 26 -0.69 -18.73 19.70
C GLU A 26 -0.80 -20.24 19.42
N ARG A 27 -1.58 -20.98 20.23
CA ARG A 27 -1.87 -22.40 19.97
C ARG A 27 -2.61 -22.59 18.66
N VAL A 28 -3.58 -21.72 18.35
CA VAL A 28 -4.28 -21.75 17.05
C VAL A 28 -3.29 -21.55 15.91
N VAL A 29 -2.45 -20.51 15.98
CA VAL A 29 -1.45 -20.23 14.93
C VAL A 29 -0.49 -21.40 14.74
N LYS A 30 0.02 -22.02 15.82
CA LYS A 30 0.89 -23.19 15.75
C LYS A 30 0.22 -24.42 15.12
N SER A 31 -1.11 -24.50 15.19
CA SER A 31 -1.88 -25.60 14.58
C SER A 31 -2.17 -25.42 13.10
N LEU A 32 -1.96 -24.22 12.53
CA LEU A 32 -2.19 -23.95 11.11
C LEU A 32 -1.16 -24.67 10.26
N GLU A 33 -1.63 -25.48 9.31
CA GLU A 33 -0.76 -26.21 8.37
C GLU A 33 -0.41 -25.34 7.15
N ASP A 34 -1.37 -24.54 6.68
CA ASP A 34 -1.14 -23.61 5.58
C ASP A 34 -0.15 -22.51 5.98
N ARG A 35 0.91 -22.36 5.18
CA ARG A 35 2.01 -21.42 5.43
C ARG A 35 1.53 -19.97 5.46
N GLU A 36 0.73 -19.59 4.47
CA GLU A 36 0.21 -18.22 4.33
C GLU A 36 -0.69 -17.86 5.53
N ALA A 37 -1.57 -18.78 5.92
CA ALA A 37 -2.40 -18.65 7.11
C ALA A 37 -1.57 -18.54 8.39
N ARG A 38 -0.49 -19.33 8.53
CA ARG A 38 0.41 -19.27 9.67
C ARG A 38 1.13 -17.93 9.77
N ILE A 39 1.71 -17.45 8.67
CA ILE A 39 2.35 -16.12 8.59
C ILE A 39 1.35 -15.04 8.98
N PHE A 40 0.14 -15.09 8.41
CA PHE A 40 -0.89 -14.12 8.72
C PHE A 40 -1.27 -14.13 10.21
N GLY A 41 -1.43 -15.31 10.81
CA GLY A 41 -1.67 -15.46 12.25
C GLY A 41 -0.53 -14.91 13.11
N LEU A 42 0.72 -15.16 12.74
CA LEU A 42 1.90 -14.61 13.44
C LEU A 42 1.94 -13.09 13.36
N ILE A 43 1.64 -12.49 12.20
CA ILE A 43 1.57 -11.03 12.04
C ILE A 43 0.40 -10.44 12.83
N ALA A 44 -0.74 -11.13 12.94
CA ALA A 44 -1.83 -10.70 13.81
C ALA A 44 -1.40 -10.66 15.29
N LEU A 45 -0.68 -11.69 15.78
CA LEU A 45 -0.12 -11.71 17.13
C LEU A 45 0.91 -10.59 17.33
N TYR A 46 1.79 -10.39 16.36
CA TYR A 46 2.78 -9.30 16.38
C TYR A 46 2.10 -7.93 16.47
N ASN A 47 1.09 -7.67 15.64
CA ASN A 47 0.36 -6.42 15.59
C ASN A 47 -0.37 -6.08 16.90
N LEU A 48 -0.76 -7.08 17.69
CA LEU A 48 -1.44 -6.89 18.96
C LEU A 48 -0.45 -6.73 20.12
N THR A 49 0.58 -7.57 20.16
CA THR A 49 1.49 -7.70 21.31
C THR A 49 2.78 -6.91 21.18
N TYR A 50 3.14 -6.52 19.96
CA TYR A 50 4.45 -5.97 19.59
C TYR A 50 5.63 -6.88 19.97
N ASN A 51 5.39 -8.18 20.19
CA ASN A 51 6.45 -9.13 20.51
C ASN A 51 7.26 -9.49 19.24
N PRO A 52 8.55 -9.12 19.16
CA PRO A 52 9.37 -9.32 17.96
C PRO A 52 9.56 -10.79 17.59
N GLU A 53 9.39 -11.73 18.53
CA GLU A 53 9.52 -13.16 18.22
C GLU A 53 8.44 -13.63 17.23
N TYR A 54 7.22 -13.07 17.26
CA TYR A 54 6.19 -13.42 16.28
C TYR A 54 6.52 -12.91 14.89
N LEU A 55 7.09 -11.70 14.77
CA LEU A 55 7.57 -11.19 13.49
C LEU A 55 8.72 -12.04 12.96
N LYS A 56 9.68 -12.38 13.81
CA LYS A 56 10.80 -13.25 13.47
C LYS A 56 10.31 -14.60 12.96
N SER A 57 9.40 -15.25 13.68
CA SER A 57 8.81 -16.53 13.23
C SER A 57 8.04 -16.39 11.92
N ALA A 58 7.37 -15.26 11.67
CA ALA A 58 6.68 -15.02 10.40
C ALA A 58 7.67 -14.94 9.23
N VAL A 59 8.79 -14.23 9.44
CA VAL A 59 9.87 -14.10 8.46
C VAL A 59 10.58 -15.44 8.23
N GLU A 60 10.83 -16.23 9.28
CA GLU A 60 11.42 -17.58 9.17
C GLU A 60 10.48 -18.56 8.43
N ALA A 61 9.17 -18.36 8.54
CA ALA A 61 8.18 -19.15 7.82
C ALA A 61 7.99 -18.71 6.35
N ALA A 62 8.53 -17.56 5.95
CA ALA A 62 8.40 -17.05 4.58
C ALA A 62 9.36 -17.78 3.64
N GLU A 63 8.84 -18.30 2.53
CA GLU A 63 9.65 -19.00 1.51
C GLU A 63 9.72 -18.22 0.19
N THR A 64 8.82 -17.27 -0.01
CA THR A 64 8.66 -16.53 -1.26
C THR A 64 8.57 -15.03 -1.03
N ASP A 65 8.84 -14.25 -2.07
CA ASP A 65 8.63 -12.80 -2.04
C ASP A 65 7.17 -12.41 -1.74
N ASP A 66 6.20 -13.27 -2.09
CA ASP A 66 4.78 -13.09 -1.78
C ASP A 66 4.53 -13.19 -0.27
N ASP A 67 5.20 -14.13 0.40
CA ASP A 67 5.12 -14.30 1.85
C ASP A 67 5.72 -13.08 2.58
N LEU A 68 6.87 -12.58 2.10
CA LEU A 68 7.50 -11.36 2.63
C LEU A 68 6.65 -10.11 2.37
N LEU A 69 6.07 -10.01 1.17
CA LEU A 69 5.16 -8.91 0.83
C LEU A 69 3.92 -8.93 1.74
N LEU A 70 3.33 -10.11 1.99
CA LEU A 70 2.21 -10.28 2.90
C LEU A 70 2.54 -9.76 4.31
N ILE A 71 3.76 -10.04 4.82
CA ILE A 71 4.23 -9.53 6.11
C ILE A 71 4.22 -8.00 6.12
N VAL A 72 4.80 -7.35 5.10
CA VAL A 72 4.82 -5.87 5.00
C VAL A 72 3.41 -5.29 4.87
N GLU A 73 2.54 -5.94 4.09
CA GLU A 73 1.16 -5.49 3.87
C GLU A 73 0.30 -5.61 5.13
N ARG A 74 0.47 -6.67 5.91
CA ARG A 74 -0.36 -6.94 7.09
C ARG A 74 0.16 -6.33 8.39
N SER A 75 1.44 -6.00 8.47
CA SER A 75 1.99 -5.31 9.64
C SER A 75 1.36 -3.93 9.85
N LYS A 76 1.02 -3.57 11.09
CA LYS A 76 0.53 -2.23 11.47
C LYS A 76 1.66 -1.20 11.46
N ILE A 77 2.92 -1.64 11.60
CA ILE A 77 4.10 -0.76 11.54
C ILE A 77 4.81 -0.92 10.19
N PRO A 78 5.51 0.12 9.72
CA PRO A 78 6.36 -0.02 8.53
C PRO A 78 7.53 -0.97 8.80
N LEU A 79 7.79 -1.89 7.87
CA LEU A 79 8.87 -2.89 7.94
C LEU A 79 9.79 -2.78 6.71
N PRO A 80 10.54 -1.68 6.53
CA PRO A 80 11.40 -1.49 5.35
C PRO A 80 12.51 -2.54 5.25
N GLU A 81 13.00 -3.06 6.36
CA GLU A 81 13.97 -4.15 6.41
C GLU A 81 13.44 -5.44 5.76
N ILE A 82 12.15 -5.76 5.94
CA ILE A 82 11.52 -6.91 5.29
C ILE A 82 11.28 -6.62 3.80
N ALA A 83 10.95 -5.38 3.44
CA ALA A 83 10.85 -4.99 2.04
C ALA A 83 12.20 -5.14 1.30
N GLU A 84 13.33 -4.84 1.94
CA GLU A 84 14.67 -5.02 1.36
C GLU A 84 15.04 -6.51 1.16
N MET A 85 14.43 -7.43 1.90
CA MET A 85 14.62 -8.88 1.71
C MET A 85 13.94 -9.41 0.44
N ILE A 86 12.99 -8.67 -0.14
CA ILE A 86 12.27 -9.07 -1.35
C ILE A 86 13.20 -8.98 -2.56
N SER A 87 13.36 -10.11 -3.24
CA SER A 87 14.29 -10.24 -4.38
C SER A 87 13.72 -9.64 -5.66
N SER A 88 12.44 -9.86 -5.94
CA SER A 88 11.74 -9.33 -7.10
C SER A 88 11.61 -7.81 -7.02
N PRO A 89 12.19 -7.05 -7.97
CA PRO A 89 12.11 -5.59 -7.96
C PRO A 89 10.68 -5.07 -7.95
N TYR A 90 9.79 -5.71 -8.71
CA TYR A 90 8.39 -5.33 -8.78
C TYR A 90 7.67 -5.54 -7.44
N ARG A 91 7.89 -6.67 -6.75
CA ARG A 91 7.28 -6.92 -5.44
C ARG A 91 7.85 -6.02 -4.36
N ARG A 92 9.14 -5.72 -4.43
CA ARG A 92 9.79 -4.75 -3.53
C ARG A 92 9.22 -3.35 -3.71
N ASP A 93 8.97 -2.93 -4.95
CA ASP A 93 8.28 -1.66 -5.24
C ASP A 93 6.86 -1.63 -4.65
N ILE A 94 6.11 -2.74 -4.70
CA ILE A 94 4.80 -2.85 -4.04
C ILE A 94 4.93 -2.75 -2.51
N ALA A 95 5.91 -3.43 -1.91
CA ALA A 95 6.15 -3.34 -0.47
C ALA A 95 6.46 -1.90 -0.05
N TYR A 96 7.30 -1.20 -0.80
CA TYR A 96 7.59 0.21 -0.56
C TYR A 96 6.41 1.15 -0.82
N CYS A 97 5.58 0.87 -1.83
CA CYS A 97 4.30 1.57 -2.01
C CYS A 97 3.42 1.44 -0.77
N THR A 98 3.32 0.22 -0.21
CA THR A 98 2.53 -0.04 0.99
C THR A 98 3.06 0.73 2.19
N ILE A 99 4.38 0.73 2.39
CA ILE A 99 5.03 1.47 3.48
C ILE A 99 4.79 2.99 3.30
N LEU A 100 5.01 3.53 2.09
CA LEU A 100 4.77 4.93 1.77
C LEU A 100 3.33 5.34 2.05
N GLU A 101 2.35 4.52 1.70
CA GLU A 101 0.93 4.83 1.90
C GLU A 101 0.48 4.74 3.36
N LYS A 102 1.12 3.88 4.16
CA LYS A 102 0.85 3.75 5.60
C LYS A 102 1.43 4.92 6.39
N THR A 103 2.66 5.31 6.08
CA THR A 103 3.41 6.31 6.87
C THR A 103 3.26 7.72 6.33
N GLY A 104 3.09 7.86 5.01
CA GLY A 104 3.22 9.14 4.32
C GLY A 104 4.65 9.66 4.25
N ASP A 105 5.66 8.87 4.63
CA ASP A 105 7.06 9.29 4.58
C ASP A 105 7.58 9.24 3.14
N MET A 106 7.85 10.43 2.60
CA MET A 106 8.32 10.62 1.23
C MET A 106 9.71 10.02 0.97
N ASN A 107 10.50 9.67 1.99
CA ASN A 107 11.78 8.99 1.79
C ASN A 107 11.60 7.64 1.07
N PHE A 108 10.47 6.95 1.29
CA PHE A 108 10.16 5.69 0.61
C PHE A 108 9.80 5.87 -0.86
N SER A 109 9.42 7.08 -1.30
CA SER A 109 9.19 7.34 -2.73
C SER A 109 10.45 7.14 -3.57
N ALA A 110 11.63 7.46 -3.02
CA ALA A 110 12.91 7.27 -3.69
C ALA A 110 13.33 5.79 -3.81
N LYS A 111 12.66 4.90 -3.06
CA LYS A 111 12.91 3.45 -3.09
C LYS A 111 12.05 2.72 -4.14
N ILE A 112 11.04 3.39 -4.71
CA ILE A 112 10.13 2.81 -5.70
C ILE A 112 10.65 3.15 -7.11
N SER A 113 11.06 2.13 -7.85
CA SER A 113 11.64 2.31 -9.19
C SER A 113 10.57 2.42 -10.28
N ASP A 114 9.46 1.70 -10.15
CA ASP A 114 8.35 1.73 -11.10
C ASP A 114 7.54 3.04 -10.95
N ALA A 115 7.66 3.91 -11.96
CA ALA A 115 6.99 5.21 -11.99
C ALA A 115 5.46 5.10 -11.96
N ARG A 116 4.87 4.02 -12.50
CA ARG A 116 3.41 3.82 -12.48
C ARG A 116 2.93 3.41 -11.10
N LEU A 117 3.64 2.50 -10.43
CA LEU A 117 3.37 2.14 -9.03
C LEU A 117 3.50 3.36 -8.13
N LEU A 118 4.62 4.09 -8.23
CA LEU A 118 4.85 5.32 -7.47
C LEU A 118 3.73 6.34 -7.71
N SER A 119 3.34 6.55 -8.96
CA SER A 119 2.28 7.50 -9.32
C SER A 119 0.93 7.12 -8.74
N ALA A 120 0.57 5.84 -8.78
CA ALA A 120 -0.68 5.34 -8.21
C ALA A 120 -0.70 5.52 -6.69
N SER A 121 0.41 5.22 -6.02
CA SER A 121 0.55 5.34 -4.56
C SER A 121 0.54 6.81 -4.11
N LEU A 122 1.26 7.69 -4.80
CA LEU A 122 1.23 9.13 -4.53
C LEU A 122 -0.14 9.75 -4.79
N LYS A 123 -0.87 9.31 -5.82
CA LYS A 123 -2.27 9.73 -6.01
C LYS A 123 -3.12 9.36 -4.79
N ARG A 124 -3.08 8.09 -4.34
CA ARG A 124 -3.83 7.64 -3.17
C ARG A 124 -3.45 8.42 -1.91
N LEU A 125 -2.15 8.68 -1.73
CA LEU A 125 -1.65 9.45 -0.60
C LEU A 125 -2.12 10.91 -0.65
N ALA A 126 -2.09 11.56 -1.81
CA ALA A 126 -2.57 12.94 -1.99
C ALA A 126 -4.03 13.09 -1.55
N VAL A 127 -4.91 12.16 -1.94
CA VAL A 127 -6.35 12.22 -1.57
C VAL A 127 -6.58 12.14 -0.06
N LYS A 128 -5.72 11.40 0.66
CA LYS A 128 -5.78 11.21 2.12
C LYS A 128 -5.26 12.42 2.91
N LYS A 129 -4.40 13.25 2.32
CA LYS A 129 -3.81 14.41 2.99
C LYS A 129 -4.71 15.65 2.90
N ILE A 130 -4.45 16.61 3.78
CA ILE A 130 -5.12 17.90 3.82
C ILE A 130 -4.36 18.94 2.99
N TYR A 131 -5.05 19.99 2.56
CA TYR A 131 -4.41 21.12 1.90
C TYR A 131 -3.48 21.88 2.86
N PRO A 132 -2.28 22.34 2.43
CA PRO A 132 -1.70 22.26 1.08
C PRO A 132 -0.79 21.03 0.84
N GLU A 133 -0.69 20.11 1.80
CA GLU A 133 0.20 18.93 1.69
C GLU A 133 -0.21 18.02 0.53
N ASN A 134 -1.51 17.82 0.33
CA ASN A 134 -2.04 17.04 -0.79
C ASN A 134 -1.64 17.61 -2.18
N LEU A 135 -1.62 18.94 -2.34
CA LEU A 135 -1.16 19.59 -3.57
C LEU A 135 0.32 19.32 -3.82
N ARG A 136 1.15 19.42 -2.77
CA ARG A 136 2.58 19.11 -2.86
C ARG A 136 2.79 17.67 -3.35
N ILE A 137 2.06 16.71 -2.79
CA ILE A 137 2.16 15.30 -3.17
C ILE A 137 1.64 15.08 -4.59
N ALA A 138 0.51 15.67 -4.97
CA ALA A 138 -0.03 15.57 -6.33
C ALA A 138 0.99 16.04 -7.37
N ARG A 139 1.71 17.13 -7.11
CA ARG A 139 2.78 17.66 -8.00
C ARG A 139 3.98 16.71 -8.13
N MET A 140 4.24 15.86 -7.13
CA MET A 140 5.34 14.89 -7.16
C MET A 140 5.03 13.64 -8.01
N ILE A 141 3.79 13.46 -8.48
CA ILE A 141 3.38 12.28 -9.26
C ILE A 141 4.13 12.26 -10.61
N PRO A 142 4.96 11.25 -10.89
CA PRO A 142 5.77 11.25 -12.11
C PRO A 142 4.94 11.03 -13.38
N GLU A 143 3.96 10.11 -13.37
CA GLU A 143 3.12 9.84 -14.55
C GLU A 143 2.09 10.96 -14.76
N PRO A 144 2.12 11.67 -15.91
CA PRO A 144 1.27 12.84 -16.13
C PRO A 144 -0.23 12.56 -16.08
N TYR A 145 -0.66 11.35 -16.50
CA TYR A 145 -2.06 10.95 -16.42
C TYR A 145 -2.54 10.91 -14.96
N TYR A 146 -1.79 10.24 -14.08
CA TYR A 146 -2.13 10.18 -12.66
C TYR A 146 -2.05 11.55 -12.00
N ARG A 147 -1.07 12.38 -12.40
CA ARG A 147 -0.91 13.76 -11.92
C ARG A 147 -2.12 14.61 -12.26
N ALA A 148 -2.55 14.62 -13.52
CA ALA A 148 -3.72 15.37 -13.97
C ALA A 148 -4.98 14.95 -13.22
N VAL A 149 -5.20 13.64 -13.05
CA VAL A 149 -6.36 13.11 -12.30
C VAL A 149 -6.30 13.54 -10.82
N ALA A 150 -5.13 13.44 -10.17
CA ALA A 150 -4.98 13.86 -8.78
C ALA A 150 -5.25 15.37 -8.60
N LEU A 151 -4.75 16.21 -9.49
CA LEU A 151 -4.97 17.66 -9.46
C LEU A 151 -6.45 18.02 -9.71
N MET A 152 -7.15 17.31 -10.60
CA MET A 152 -8.59 17.50 -10.79
C MET A 152 -9.41 17.13 -9.55
N GLU A 153 -9.14 15.98 -8.95
CA GLU A 153 -9.81 15.54 -7.71
C GLU A 153 -9.55 16.52 -6.56
N LEU A 154 -8.32 17.05 -6.49
CA LEU A 154 -7.93 18.03 -5.50
C LEU A 154 -8.64 19.39 -5.69
N ALA A 155 -8.66 19.91 -6.92
CA ALA A 155 -9.33 21.16 -7.24
C ALA A 155 -10.80 21.15 -6.83
N GLU A 156 -11.48 20.03 -7.08
CA GLU A 156 -12.86 19.81 -6.68
C GLU A 156 -13.02 19.67 -5.16
N LYS A 157 -12.19 18.86 -4.51
CA LYS A 157 -12.27 18.61 -3.06
C LYS A 157 -12.03 19.88 -2.23
N GLU A 158 -11.03 20.66 -2.60
CA GLU A 158 -10.58 21.82 -1.82
C GLU A 158 -11.15 23.14 -2.38
N ASN A 159 -11.92 23.09 -3.47
CA ASN A 159 -12.47 24.25 -4.17
C ASN A 159 -11.40 25.31 -4.53
N VAL A 160 -10.31 24.84 -5.15
CA VAL A 160 -9.17 25.68 -5.58
C VAL A 160 -9.00 25.63 -7.09
N ASP A 161 -8.64 26.76 -7.70
CA ASP A 161 -8.35 26.81 -9.13
C ASP A 161 -6.95 26.25 -9.43
N LEU A 162 -6.91 25.10 -10.11
CA LEU A 162 -5.69 24.44 -10.59
C LEU A 162 -5.73 24.25 -12.12
N ARG A 163 -6.59 24.99 -12.84
CA ARG A 163 -6.88 24.75 -14.26
C ARG A 163 -5.63 24.73 -15.13
N GLU A 164 -4.73 25.67 -14.93
CA GLU A 164 -3.48 25.76 -15.70
C GLU A 164 -2.53 24.60 -15.41
N GLU A 165 -2.37 24.22 -14.14
CA GLU A 165 -1.53 23.09 -13.72
C GLU A 165 -2.08 21.77 -14.25
N ILE A 166 -3.41 21.58 -14.21
CA ILE A 166 -4.09 20.42 -14.77
C ILE A 166 -3.86 20.37 -16.29
N ALA A 167 -4.06 21.47 -17.01
CA ALA A 167 -3.83 21.53 -18.46
C ALA A 167 -2.38 21.19 -18.84
N SER A 168 -1.41 21.70 -18.07
CA SER A 168 0.01 21.39 -18.24
C SER A 168 0.31 19.90 -18.04
N ALA A 169 -0.29 19.26 -17.02
CA ALA A 169 -0.14 17.82 -16.80
C ALA A 169 -0.77 17.00 -17.94
N ILE A 170 -1.96 17.39 -18.42
CA ILE A 170 -2.64 16.74 -19.56
C ILE A 170 -1.78 16.79 -20.82
N ALA A 171 -1.17 17.94 -21.12
CA ALA A 171 -0.34 18.11 -22.31
C ALA A 171 0.85 17.14 -22.36
N GLN A 172 1.36 16.71 -21.20
CA GLN A 172 2.46 15.74 -21.08
C GLN A 172 2.01 14.27 -21.25
N VAL A 173 0.69 14.00 -21.31
CA VAL A 173 0.16 12.63 -21.54
C VAL A 173 0.40 12.22 -22.99
N LYS A 174 1.24 11.19 -23.18
CA LYS A 174 1.61 10.68 -24.51
C LYS A 174 0.47 9.95 -25.24
N ASN A 175 -0.41 9.27 -24.51
CA ASN A 175 -1.53 8.54 -25.12
C ASN A 175 -2.62 9.52 -25.53
N PHE A 176 -2.87 9.63 -26.84
CA PHE A 176 -3.84 10.56 -27.42
C PHE A 176 -5.26 10.39 -26.85
N THR A 177 -5.76 9.15 -26.78
CA THR A 177 -7.11 8.85 -26.29
C THR A 177 -7.27 9.24 -24.82
N MET A 178 -6.28 8.95 -23.98
CA MET A 178 -6.28 9.34 -22.57
C MET A 178 -6.19 10.86 -22.41
N ARG A 179 -5.33 11.52 -23.18
CA ARG A 179 -5.18 12.97 -23.18
C ARG A 179 -6.50 13.67 -23.55
N ARG A 180 -7.10 13.28 -24.68
CA ARG A 180 -8.38 13.85 -25.15
C ARG A 180 -9.49 13.69 -24.10
N ARG A 181 -9.57 12.51 -23.47
CA ARG A 181 -10.54 12.26 -22.39
C ARG A 181 -10.33 13.21 -21.21
N LEU A 182 -9.09 13.46 -20.81
CA LEU A 182 -8.80 14.41 -19.73
C LEU A 182 -9.12 15.86 -20.12
N GLU A 183 -8.86 16.27 -21.37
CA GLU A 183 -9.24 17.60 -21.87
C GLU A 183 -10.76 17.80 -21.83
N GLU A 184 -11.52 16.80 -22.26
CA GLU A 184 -12.98 16.80 -22.19
C GLU A 184 -13.50 16.87 -20.74
N LEU A 185 -12.84 16.16 -19.81
CA LEU A 185 -13.18 16.23 -18.39
C LEU A 185 -12.88 17.61 -17.79
N LEU A 186 -11.75 18.23 -18.14
CA LEU A 186 -11.39 19.56 -17.67
C LEU A 186 -12.43 20.61 -18.10
N LYS A 187 -12.87 20.58 -19.37
CA LYS A 187 -13.90 21.47 -19.91
C LYS A 187 -15.30 21.29 -19.29
N LYS A 188 -15.55 20.15 -18.63
CA LYS A 188 -16.83 19.91 -17.94
C LYS A 188 -16.83 20.44 -16.51
N LYS A 189 -15.64 20.58 -15.91
CA LYS A 189 -15.47 21.05 -14.53
C LYS A 189 -15.32 22.57 -14.42
N TYR A 190 -14.98 23.24 -15.52
CA TYR A 190 -14.78 24.69 -15.65
C TYR A 190 -15.47 25.19 -16.91
#